data_AF-A0A964FTK5-F1
#
_entry.id   AF-A0A964FTK5-F1
#
_cell.length_a   1.000
_cell.length_b   1.000
_cell.length_c   1.000
_cell.angle_alpha   90.00
_cell.angle_beta   90.00
_cell.angle_gamma   90.00
#
_symmetry.space_group_name_H-M   'P 1'
#
loop_
_entity.id
_entity.type
_entity.pdbx_description
1 polymer ?
#
loop_
_entity_poly.entity_id
_entity_poly.type
_entity_poly.pdbx_seq_one_letter_code
_entity_poly.pdbx_strand_id
1 'polypeptide(L)'
;MQTTHTLLKSEYAIAELDVTERVRLQELESIVEHGLQTFYEVGKALDEIREQKLYRESHKSFETYCRDKWGIARQTAHRFIAAAQVIENLTPIGVKIPTKENQVRPLAGLPRELQLEIWQEALESSPNGMPTGAAVQRLVDRRFPSLGSGRSPKDTDSELEKLRSDNKRLREEIREQNRERDRRAAAVALEMEQLRAENRQLKAELLQRDRDWEIRLAVERRKIREEVRAELKAEYEGQINSLTQQLAEMTANYQSVLARLTALEGAK
;
A
#
# COMPACT_ATOMS: atom_id res chain seq x y z
N MET A 1 -9.19 -76.82 -28.08
CA MET A 1 -10.36 -76.08 -28.60
C MET A 1 -11.13 -75.60 -27.37
N GLN A 2 -11.18 -74.29 -27.06
CA GLN A 2 -12.16 -73.30 -27.57
C GLN A 2 -13.60 -73.85 -27.42
N THR A 3 -14.60 -73.19 -26.82
CA THR A 3 -14.93 -71.75 -26.82
C THR A 3 -16.16 -71.50 -25.92
N THR A 4 -16.26 -70.28 -25.37
CA THR A 4 -17.49 -69.45 -25.14
C THR A 4 -18.64 -69.94 -24.25
N HIS A 5 -18.96 -69.17 -23.19
CA HIS A 5 -20.16 -68.31 -23.20
C HIS A 5 -20.12 -67.25 -22.07
N THR A 6 -19.85 -66.03 -22.50
CA THR A 6 -20.05 -64.73 -21.88
C THR A 6 -21.55 -64.48 -21.55
N LEU A 7 -21.88 -63.50 -20.69
CA LEU A 7 -23.17 -62.75 -20.63
C LEU A 7 -24.29 -63.37 -19.76
N LEU A 8 -25.08 -62.67 -18.94
CA LEU A 8 -25.26 -61.24 -18.58
C LEU A 8 -26.33 -61.17 -17.46
N LYS A 9 -26.24 -60.19 -16.53
CA LYS A 9 -27.35 -59.45 -15.86
C LYS A 9 -28.37 -60.22 -14.99
N SER A 10 -28.51 -59.92 -13.69
CA SER A 10 -29.37 -58.84 -13.14
C SER A 10 -30.68 -59.40 -12.56
N GLU A 11 -30.90 -59.26 -11.25
CA GLU A 11 -32.15 -58.69 -10.68
C GLU A 11 -32.06 -58.54 -9.16
N TYR A 12 -32.03 -57.28 -8.72
CA TYR A 12 -32.07 -56.79 -7.34
C TYR A 12 -33.53 -56.69 -6.88
N ALA A 13 -33.87 -57.18 -5.68
CA ALA A 13 -35.10 -56.79 -4.99
C ALA A 13 -34.97 -56.86 -3.44
N ILE A 14 -35.00 -55.68 -2.82
CA ILE A 14 -35.61 -55.34 -1.52
C ILE A 14 -35.14 -56.15 -0.28
N ALA A 15 -33.94 -55.84 0.23
CA ALA A 15 -33.51 -56.19 1.59
C ALA A 15 -33.10 -54.91 2.35
N GLU A 16 -33.37 -54.86 3.66
CA GLU A 16 -33.00 -53.72 4.50
C GLU A 16 -31.47 -53.60 4.66
N LEU A 17 -30.95 -52.37 4.53
CA LEU A 17 -29.52 -52.08 4.53
C LEU A 17 -28.86 -52.44 5.87
N ASP A 18 -27.73 -53.14 5.82
CA ASP A 18 -26.90 -53.43 6.99
C ASP A 18 -26.15 -52.17 7.48
N VAL A 19 -25.59 -52.22 8.69
CA VAL A 19 -24.91 -51.08 9.33
C VAL A 19 -23.73 -50.54 8.50
N THR A 20 -22.94 -51.41 7.88
CA THR A 20 -21.86 -51.04 6.96
C THR A 20 -22.38 -50.41 5.68
N GLU A 21 -23.52 -50.89 5.15
CA GLU A 21 -24.17 -50.29 4.00
C GLU A 21 -24.79 -48.93 4.32
N ARG A 22 -25.30 -48.74 5.54
CA ARG A 22 -25.81 -47.43 6.01
C ARG A 22 -24.69 -46.42 6.20
N VAL A 23 -23.53 -46.82 6.74
CA VAL A 23 -22.34 -45.95 6.83
C VAL A 23 -21.85 -45.59 5.43
N ARG A 24 -21.83 -46.56 4.51
CA ARG A 24 -21.46 -46.31 3.12
C ARG A 24 -22.47 -45.42 2.40
N LEU A 25 -23.76 -45.56 2.69
CA LEU A 25 -24.82 -44.70 2.17
C LEU A 25 -24.66 -43.27 2.69
N GLN A 26 -24.36 -43.06 3.97
CA GLN A 26 -24.08 -41.72 4.52
C GLN A 26 -22.81 -41.06 3.92
N GLU A 27 -21.75 -41.83 3.68
CA GLU A 27 -20.58 -41.32 2.95
C GLU A 27 -20.95 -40.92 1.51
N LEU A 28 -21.78 -41.71 0.82
CA LEU A 28 -22.24 -41.41 -0.53
C LEU A 28 -23.26 -40.26 -0.56
N GLU A 29 -24.12 -40.13 0.43
CA GLU A 29 -25.05 -39.01 0.61
C GLU A 29 -24.30 -37.71 0.90
N SER A 30 -23.23 -37.73 1.70
CA SER A 30 -22.33 -36.58 1.88
C SER A 30 -21.57 -36.23 0.58
N ILE A 31 -21.24 -37.23 -0.25
CA ILE A 31 -20.63 -37.02 -1.58
C ILE A 31 -21.66 -36.49 -2.60
N VAL A 32 -22.96 -36.79 -2.44
CA VAL A 32 -24.07 -36.24 -3.25
C VAL A 32 -24.44 -34.82 -2.79
N GLU A 33 -24.46 -34.58 -1.48
CA GLU A 33 -24.74 -33.30 -0.84
C GLU A 33 -23.61 -32.28 -1.11
N HIS A 34 -22.35 -32.73 -1.18
CA HIS A 34 -21.20 -31.90 -1.62
C HIS A 34 -20.92 -31.99 -3.14
N GLY A 35 -21.64 -32.84 -3.87
CA GLY A 35 -21.29 -33.24 -5.23
C GLY A 35 -21.89 -32.41 -6.37
N LEU A 36 -23.10 -31.83 -6.26
CA LEU A 36 -23.83 -31.47 -7.50
C LEU A 36 -24.83 -30.29 -7.48
N GLN A 37 -25.04 -29.57 -6.38
CA GLN A 37 -25.97 -28.42 -6.33
C GLN A 37 -25.23 -27.16 -5.87
N THR A 38 -24.96 -26.11 -6.63
CA THR A 38 -25.05 -25.80 -8.06
C THR A 38 -23.79 -24.96 -8.36
N PHE A 39 -23.17 -25.08 -9.54
CA PHE A 39 -22.06 -24.19 -9.95
C PHE A 39 -22.39 -22.69 -9.78
N TYR A 40 -23.68 -22.37 -9.73
CA TYR A 40 -24.24 -21.09 -9.34
C TYR A 40 -23.81 -20.64 -7.93
N GLU A 41 -24.05 -21.46 -6.90
CA GLU A 41 -23.72 -21.12 -5.50
C GLU A 41 -22.21 -20.95 -5.31
N VAL A 42 -21.43 -21.86 -5.88
CA VAL A 42 -19.95 -21.77 -5.87
C VAL A 42 -19.50 -20.50 -6.60
N GLY A 43 -20.07 -20.22 -7.77
CA GLY A 43 -19.77 -19.01 -8.53
C GLY A 43 -20.10 -17.74 -7.77
N LYS A 44 -21.25 -17.68 -7.11
CA LYS A 44 -21.69 -16.53 -6.30
C LYS A 44 -20.79 -16.30 -5.09
N ALA A 45 -20.46 -17.35 -4.34
CA ALA A 45 -19.56 -17.26 -3.19
C ALA A 45 -18.16 -16.81 -3.62
N LEU A 46 -17.65 -17.35 -4.74
CA LEU A 46 -16.38 -16.93 -5.32
C LEU A 46 -16.38 -15.48 -5.79
N ASP A 47 -17.51 -15.00 -6.34
CA ASP A 47 -17.66 -13.61 -6.76
C ASP A 47 -17.61 -12.67 -5.55
N GLU A 48 -18.35 -12.99 -4.49
CA GLU A 48 -18.37 -12.18 -3.25
C GLU A 48 -16.99 -12.13 -2.58
N ILE A 49 -16.30 -13.26 -2.46
CA ILE A 49 -14.93 -13.33 -1.92
C ILE A 49 -13.98 -12.44 -2.74
N ARG A 50 -14.15 -12.42 -4.07
CA ARG A 50 -13.32 -11.61 -4.98
C ARG A 50 -13.60 -10.12 -4.83
N GLU A 51 -14.87 -9.71 -4.92
CA GLU A 51 -15.28 -8.31 -4.90
C GLU A 51 -14.94 -7.64 -3.56
N GLN A 52 -15.20 -8.34 -2.44
CA GLN A 52 -14.88 -7.84 -1.11
C GLN A 52 -13.42 -8.09 -0.70
N LYS A 53 -12.63 -8.76 -1.55
CA LYS A 53 -11.22 -9.11 -1.31
C LYS A 53 -10.99 -9.86 0.02
N LEU A 54 -11.91 -10.75 0.40
CA LEU A 54 -11.85 -11.50 1.66
C LEU A 54 -10.65 -12.47 1.76
N TYR A 55 -10.00 -12.74 0.63
CA TYR A 55 -8.78 -13.55 0.55
C TYR A 55 -7.51 -12.83 1.03
N ARG A 56 -7.53 -11.49 1.20
CA ARG A 56 -6.34 -10.64 1.39
C ARG A 56 -5.52 -10.92 2.66
N GLU A 57 -6.14 -11.51 3.68
CA GLU A 57 -5.46 -11.83 4.94
C GLU A 57 -4.45 -12.98 4.75
N SER A 58 -4.76 -13.95 3.89
CA SER A 58 -3.94 -15.14 3.68
C SER A 58 -3.22 -15.17 2.33
N HIS A 59 -3.74 -14.49 1.30
CA HIS A 59 -3.20 -14.56 -0.05
C HIS A 59 -3.11 -13.19 -0.73
N LYS A 60 -2.06 -13.01 -1.54
CA LYS A 60 -1.85 -11.77 -2.32
C LYS A 60 -2.79 -11.64 -3.52
N SER A 61 -3.35 -12.74 -4.02
CA SER A 61 -4.27 -12.74 -5.15
C SER A 61 -5.39 -13.78 -4.98
N PHE A 62 -6.55 -13.47 -5.56
CA PHE A 62 -7.72 -14.33 -5.56
C PHE A 62 -7.44 -15.68 -6.21
N GLU A 63 -6.68 -15.68 -7.31
CA GLU A 63 -6.34 -16.90 -8.04
C GLU A 63 -5.47 -17.85 -7.23
N THR A 64 -4.55 -17.29 -6.43
CA THR A 64 -3.70 -18.08 -5.53
C THR A 64 -4.55 -18.66 -4.40
N TYR A 65 -5.47 -17.87 -3.83
CA TYR A 65 -6.45 -18.35 -2.86
C TYR A 65 -7.32 -19.50 -3.39
N CYS A 66 -7.90 -19.35 -4.59
CA CYS A 66 -8.73 -20.40 -5.21
C CYS A 66 -7.98 -21.71 -5.42
N ARG A 67 -6.73 -21.62 -5.89
CA ARG A 67 -5.90 -22.80 -6.11
C ARG A 67 -5.51 -23.46 -4.79
N ASP A 68 -5.03 -22.68 -3.83
CA ASP A 68 -4.39 -23.22 -2.63
C ASP A 68 -5.44 -23.70 -1.59
N LYS A 69 -6.64 -23.10 -1.55
CA LYS A 69 -7.73 -23.53 -0.64
C LYS A 69 -8.70 -24.55 -1.25
N TRP A 70 -9.00 -24.42 -2.54
CA TRP A 70 -10.07 -25.21 -3.17
C TRP A 70 -9.58 -26.10 -4.31
N GLY A 71 -8.30 -26.03 -4.69
CA GLY A 71 -7.78 -26.76 -5.85
C GLY A 71 -8.35 -26.26 -7.18
N ILE A 72 -9.02 -25.11 -7.19
CA ILE A 72 -9.71 -24.59 -8.38
C ILE A 72 -8.74 -23.76 -9.20
N ALA A 73 -8.53 -24.16 -10.46
CA ALA A 73 -7.75 -23.36 -11.41
C ALA A 73 -8.42 -22.01 -11.69
N ARG A 74 -7.61 -20.97 -11.90
CA ARG A 74 -8.06 -19.61 -12.24
C ARG A 74 -9.20 -19.58 -13.26
N GLN A 75 -9.04 -20.29 -14.38
CA GLN A 75 -10.04 -20.31 -15.46
C GLN A 75 -11.39 -20.88 -15.00
N THR A 76 -11.37 -21.95 -14.19
CA THR A 76 -12.58 -22.58 -13.65
C THR A 76 -13.29 -21.66 -12.67
N ALA A 77 -12.54 -21.00 -11.76
CA ALA A 77 -13.11 -20.02 -10.83
C ALA A 77 -13.83 -18.89 -11.57
N HIS A 78 -13.19 -18.30 -12.58
CA HIS A 78 -13.83 -17.24 -13.38
C HIS A 78 -15.04 -17.76 -14.18
N ARG A 79 -15.01 -19.00 -14.68
CA ARG A 79 -16.15 -19.62 -15.38
C ARG A 79 -17.34 -19.81 -14.46
N PHE A 80 -17.15 -20.26 -13.23
CA PHE A 80 -18.24 -20.40 -12.27
C PHE A 80 -18.85 -19.04 -11.92
N ILE A 81 -18.01 -18.03 -11.67
CA ILE A 81 -18.48 -16.66 -11.43
C ILE A 81 -19.32 -16.15 -12.61
N ALA A 82 -18.79 -16.26 -13.83
CA ALA A 82 -19.50 -15.78 -15.02
C ALA A 82 -20.82 -16.54 -15.26
N ALA A 83 -20.82 -17.86 -15.05
CA ALA A 83 -22.02 -18.68 -15.14
C ALA A 83 -23.06 -18.30 -14.08
N ALA A 84 -22.62 -17.98 -12.85
CA ALA A 84 -23.51 -17.52 -11.79
C ALA A 84 -24.16 -16.18 -12.16
N GLN A 85 -23.39 -15.22 -12.67
CA GLN A 85 -23.90 -13.91 -13.11
C GLN A 85 -24.93 -14.04 -14.24
N VAL A 86 -24.74 -14.96 -15.19
CA VAL A 86 -25.75 -15.24 -16.23
C VAL A 86 -27.02 -15.80 -15.59
N ILE A 87 -26.91 -16.74 -14.64
CA ILE A 87 -28.09 -17.28 -13.94
C ILE A 87 -28.83 -16.20 -13.17
N GLU A 88 -28.13 -15.34 -12.43
CA GLU A 88 -28.75 -14.22 -11.70
C GLU A 88 -29.56 -13.33 -12.64
N ASN A 89 -29.07 -13.12 -13.87
CA ASN A 89 -29.80 -12.38 -14.90
C ASN A 89 -31.04 -13.14 -15.42
N LEU A 90 -30.98 -14.47 -15.54
CA LEU A 90 -32.09 -15.31 -16.00
C LEU A 90 -33.19 -15.55 -14.93
N THR A 91 -32.84 -15.53 -13.64
CA THR A 91 -33.77 -15.87 -12.54
C THR A 91 -35.02 -14.99 -12.39
N PRO A 92 -34.99 -13.65 -12.56
CA PRO A 92 -36.15 -12.80 -12.25
C PRO A 92 -37.34 -12.98 -13.20
N ILE A 93 -37.13 -13.60 -14.35
CA ILE A 93 -38.13 -13.73 -15.43
C ILE A 93 -38.93 -15.05 -15.31
N GLY A 94 -38.62 -15.90 -14.31
CA GLY A 94 -39.34 -17.17 -14.10
C GLY A 94 -39.02 -18.23 -15.15
N VAL A 95 -37.92 -18.06 -15.89
CA VAL A 95 -37.46 -18.99 -16.91
C VAL A 95 -36.83 -20.21 -16.24
N LYS A 96 -36.99 -21.41 -16.84
CA LYS A 96 -36.40 -22.65 -16.31
C LYS A 96 -34.89 -22.49 -16.16
N ILE A 97 -34.42 -22.67 -14.92
CA ILE A 97 -33.03 -22.37 -14.52
C ILE A 97 -32.07 -23.36 -15.20
N PRO A 98 -30.96 -22.89 -15.80
CA PRO A 98 -29.91 -23.75 -16.30
C PRO A 98 -29.39 -24.72 -15.21
N THR A 99 -29.27 -25.99 -15.57
CA THR A 99 -28.83 -27.06 -14.65
C THR A 99 -27.33 -27.33 -14.74
N LYS A 100 -26.67 -26.87 -15.81
CA LYS A 100 -25.24 -27.12 -16.07
C LYS A 100 -24.53 -25.84 -16.52
N GLU A 101 -23.30 -25.62 -16.05
CA GLU A 101 -22.47 -24.47 -16.44
C GLU A 101 -22.29 -24.37 -17.96
N ASN A 102 -22.18 -25.51 -18.64
CA ASN A 102 -21.97 -25.54 -20.08
C ASN A 102 -23.15 -24.97 -20.89
N GLN A 103 -24.35 -24.87 -20.30
CA GLN A 103 -25.54 -24.28 -20.94
C GLN A 103 -25.46 -22.76 -21.00
N VAL A 104 -24.89 -22.14 -19.96
CA VAL A 104 -24.79 -20.68 -19.83
C VAL A 104 -23.45 -20.12 -20.28
N ARG A 105 -22.42 -20.97 -20.38
CA ARG A 105 -21.08 -20.57 -20.84
C ARG A 105 -21.09 -19.79 -22.17
N PRO A 106 -21.88 -20.16 -23.20
CA PRO A 106 -21.96 -19.38 -24.44
C PRO A 106 -22.53 -17.96 -24.26
N LEU A 107 -23.31 -17.74 -23.19
CA LEU A 107 -24.00 -16.49 -22.91
C LEU A 107 -23.16 -15.50 -22.09
N ALA A 108 -22.16 -15.99 -21.36
CA ALA A 108 -21.39 -15.20 -20.39
C ALA A 108 -20.70 -13.95 -20.97
N GLY A 109 -20.38 -13.94 -22.28
CA GLY A 109 -19.76 -12.80 -22.95
C GLY A 109 -20.73 -11.82 -23.60
N LEU A 110 -22.04 -12.08 -23.53
CA LEU A 110 -23.07 -11.28 -24.20
C LEU A 110 -23.65 -10.21 -23.26
N PRO A 111 -24.17 -9.08 -23.80
CA PRO A 111 -24.99 -8.12 -23.05
C PRO A 111 -26.18 -8.80 -22.35
N ARG A 112 -26.57 -8.27 -21.19
CA ARG A 112 -27.59 -8.90 -20.31
C ARG A 112 -28.91 -9.15 -21.02
N GLU A 113 -29.34 -8.24 -21.88
CA GLU A 113 -30.59 -8.33 -22.64
C GLU A 113 -30.54 -9.51 -23.62
N LEU A 114 -29.41 -9.68 -24.32
CA LEU A 114 -29.20 -10.74 -25.30
C LEU A 114 -29.07 -12.12 -24.66
N GLN A 115 -28.55 -12.21 -23.44
CA GLN A 115 -28.51 -13.48 -22.70
C GLN A 115 -29.92 -14.04 -22.49
N LEU A 116 -30.90 -13.16 -22.20
CA LEU A 116 -32.29 -13.54 -21.94
C LEU A 116 -32.97 -14.01 -23.24
N GLU A 117 -32.86 -13.22 -24.30
CA GLU A 117 -33.47 -13.53 -25.61
C GLU A 117 -33.01 -14.89 -26.14
N ILE A 118 -31.70 -15.13 -26.13
CA ILE A 118 -31.12 -16.37 -26.66
C ILE A 118 -31.49 -17.57 -25.79
N TRP A 119 -31.56 -17.39 -24.47
CA TRP A 119 -31.95 -18.47 -23.57
C TRP A 119 -33.42 -18.86 -23.75
N GLN A 120 -34.32 -17.88 -23.96
CA GLN A 120 -35.73 -18.14 -24.27
C GLN A 120 -35.89 -18.88 -25.60
N GLU A 121 -35.24 -18.42 -26.66
CA GLU A 121 -35.26 -19.09 -27.97
C GLU A 121 -34.70 -20.52 -27.87
N ALA A 122 -33.68 -20.74 -27.05
CA ALA A 122 -33.10 -22.06 -26.80
C ALA A 122 -34.07 -23.01 -26.08
N LEU A 123 -34.88 -22.49 -25.17
CA LEU A 123 -35.90 -23.28 -24.45
C LEU A 123 -37.05 -23.68 -25.38
N GLU A 124 -37.55 -22.75 -26.20
CA GLU A 124 -38.59 -23.01 -27.19
C GLU A 124 -38.14 -24.03 -28.25
N SER A 125 -36.87 -23.97 -28.64
CA SER A 125 -36.28 -24.87 -29.63
C SER A 125 -35.86 -26.24 -29.07
N SER A 126 -35.96 -26.48 -27.76
CA SER A 126 -35.48 -27.72 -27.15
C SER A 126 -36.57 -28.81 -27.06
N PRO A 127 -36.39 -29.98 -27.70
CA PRO A 127 -37.38 -31.07 -27.67
C PRO A 127 -37.71 -31.61 -26.27
N ASN A 128 -36.75 -31.52 -25.35
CA ASN A 128 -36.87 -32.05 -23.99
C ASN A 128 -37.10 -30.94 -22.94
N GLY A 129 -37.44 -29.72 -23.38
CA GLY A 129 -37.71 -28.57 -22.51
C GLY A 129 -36.51 -28.08 -21.69
N MET A 130 -35.27 -28.45 -22.06
CA MET A 130 -34.03 -27.91 -21.49
C MET A 130 -32.96 -27.88 -22.59
N PRO A 131 -32.40 -26.72 -22.95
CA PRO A 131 -31.42 -26.64 -24.02
C PRO A 131 -30.09 -27.27 -23.62
N THR A 132 -29.39 -27.88 -24.58
CA THR A 132 -28.01 -28.33 -24.37
C THR A 132 -27.06 -27.16 -24.62
N GLY A 133 -25.88 -27.14 -23.99
CA GLY A 133 -24.88 -26.09 -24.24
C GLY A 133 -24.49 -25.95 -25.71
N ALA A 134 -24.50 -27.05 -26.48
CA ALA A 134 -24.27 -27.02 -27.92
C ALA A 134 -25.45 -26.42 -28.72
N ALA A 135 -26.69 -26.53 -28.23
CA ALA A 135 -27.84 -25.85 -28.83
C ALA A 135 -27.77 -24.35 -28.59
N VAL A 136 -27.44 -23.92 -27.37
CA VAL A 136 -27.24 -22.50 -27.03
C VAL A 136 -26.09 -21.90 -27.82
N GLN A 137 -24.95 -22.59 -27.90
CA GLN A 137 -23.81 -22.13 -28.71
C GLN A 137 -24.20 -21.92 -30.18
N ARG A 138 -24.93 -22.87 -30.79
CA ARG A 138 -25.40 -22.73 -32.18
C ARG A 138 -26.34 -21.54 -32.38
N LEU A 139 -27.14 -21.18 -31.38
CA LEU A 139 -27.99 -19.98 -31.41
C LEU A 139 -27.14 -18.70 -31.35
N VAL A 140 -26.18 -18.65 -30.43
CA VAL A 140 -25.22 -17.54 -30.31
C VAL A 140 -24.45 -17.36 -31.62
N ASP A 141 -23.91 -18.44 -32.20
CA ASP A 141 -23.13 -18.40 -33.44
C ASP A 141 -23.97 -17.94 -34.63
N ARG A 142 -25.25 -18.34 -34.69
CA ARG A 142 -26.20 -17.91 -35.73
C ARG A 142 -26.57 -16.43 -35.60
N ARG A 143 -26.77 -15.94 -34.38
CA ARG A 143 -27.18 -14.55 -34.11
C ARG A 143 -26.01 -13.58 -34.21
N PHE A 144 -24.81 -14.04 -33.87
CA PHE A 144 -23.57 -13.29 -33.91
C PHE A 144 -22.50 -14.05 -34.70
N PRO A 145 -22.64 -14.17 -36.03
CA PRO A 145 -21.62 -14.79 -36.86
C PRO A 145 -20.26 -14.10 -36.69
N SER A 146 -20.25 -12.79 -36.42
CA SER A 146 -19.07 -11.96 -36.22
C SER A 146 -18.36 -12.11 -34.85
N LEU A 147 -18.98 -12.76 -33.85
CA LEU A 147 -18.28 -13.13 -32.61
C LEU A 147 -17.48 -14.45 -32.79
N GLY A 148 -17.89 -15.29 -33.75
CA GLY A 148 -17.20 -16.53 -34.13
C GLY A 148 -16.42 -16.47 -35.46
N SER A 149 -16.64 -15.45 -36.30
CA SER A 149 -15.93 -15.26 -37.56
C SER A 149 -15.07 -14.03 -37.48
N GLY A 150 -13.76 -14.26 -37.45
CA GLY A 150 -12.76 -13.23 -37.62
C GLY A 150 -13.12 -12.32 -38.80
N ARG A 151 -13.10 -11.01 -38.52
CA ARG A 151 -12.76 -9.97 -39.50
C ARG A 151 -11.71 -10.52 -40.48
N SER A 152 -11.87 -10.24 -41.77
CA SER A 152 -11.00 -10.76 -42.83
C SER A 152 -9.51 -10.72 -42.41
N PRO A 153 -8.77 -11.85 -42.45
CA PRO A 153 -7.41 -11.97 -41.87
C PRO A 153 -6.40 -10.96 -42.41
N LYS A 154 -6.64 -10.38 -43.58
CA LYS A 154 -5.64 -9.56 -44.29
C LYS A 154 -5.64 -8.08 -43.87
N ASP A 155 -6.81 -7.50 -43.59
CA ASP A 155 -6.91 -6.11 -43.10
C ASP A 155 -6.59 -6.02 -41.60
N THR A 156 -6.96 -7.05 -40.83
CA THR A 156 -6.64 -7.12 -39.41
C THR A 156 -5.15 -7.28 -39.16
N ASP A 157 -4.43 -8.12 -39.92
CA ASP A 157 -3.01 -8.35 -39.68
C ASP A 157 -2.17 -7.08 -39.94
N SER A 158 -2.50 -6.32 -40.99
CA SER A 158 -1.83 -5.03 -41.27
C SER A 158 -2.11 -3.97 -40.20
N GLU A 159 -3.36 -3.85 -39.75
CA GLU A 159 -3.73 -2.91 -38.68
C GLU A 159 -3.14 -3.34 -37.33
N LEU A 160 -3.12 -4.64 -37.03
CA LEU A 160 -2.50 -5.20 -35.83
C LEU A 160 -0.98 -4.96 -35.82
N GLU A 161 -0.32 -5.11 -36.96
CA GLU A 161 1.13 -4.90 -37.08
C GLU A 161 1.51 -3.44 -36.89
N LYS A 162 0.70 -2.51 -37.43
CA LYS A 162 0.82 -1.06 -37.13
C LYS A 162 0.64 -0.79 -35.63
N LEU A 163 -0.44 -1.30 -35.03
CA LEU A 163 -0.70 -1.11 -33.61
C LEU A 163 0.38 -1.73 -32.71
N ARG A 164 0.95 -2.88 -33.09
CA ARG A 164 2.08 -3.50 -32.38
C ARG A 164 3.33 -2.63 -32.47
N SER A 165 3.61 -2.09 -33.65
CA SER A 165 4.75 -1.19 -33.89
C SER A 165 4.59 0.11 -33.11
N ASP A 166 3.40 0.70 -33.12
CA ASP A 166 3.08 1.91 -32.36
C ASP A 166 3.15 1.67 -30.85
N ASN A 167 2.59 0.56 -30.35
CA ASN A 167 2.72 0.19 -28.93
C ASN A 167 4.18 -0.05 -28.52
N LYS A 168 4.99 -0.64 -29.40
CA LYS A 168 6.43 -0.81 -29.15
C LYS A 168 7.12 0.54 -29.07
N ARG A 169 6.85 1.45 -30.01
CA ARG A 169 7.41 2.81 -30.02
C ARG A 169 7.00 3.59 -28.78
N LEU A 170 5.72 3.60 -28.43
CA LEU A 170 5.20 4.27 -27.23
C LEU A 170 5.83 3.71 -25.95
N ARG A 171 6.04 2.40 -25.86
CA ARG A 171 6.74 1.78 -24.72
C ARG A 171 8.20 2.22 -24.63
N GLU A 172 8.88 2.36 -25.77
CA GLU A 172 10.25 2.86 -25.83
C GLU A 172 10.32 4.35 -25.46
N GLU A 173 9.41 5.18 -25.97
CA GLU A 173 9.26 6.60 -25.60
C GLU A 173 9.03 6.77 -24.09
N ILE A 174 8.10 6.00 -23.50
CA ILE A 174 7.82 6.03 -22.05
C ILE A 174 9.07 5.62 -21.25
N ARG A 175 9.81 4.61 -21.70
CA ARG A 175 11.04 4.18 -21.02
C ARG A 175 12.10 5.28 -21.04
N GLU A 176 12.27 5.96 -22.17
CA GLU A 176 13.25 7.03 -22.28
C GLU A 176 12.82 8.26 -21.47
N GLN A 177 11.54 8.61 -21.48
CA GLN A 177 11.00 9.67 -20.62
C GLN A 177 11.21 9.35 -19.13
N ASN A 178 11.00 8.11 -18.71
CA ASN A 178 11.24 7.71 -17.33
C ASN A 178 12.73 7.81 -16.97
N ARG A 179 13.64 7.37 -17.84
CA ARG A 179 15.08 7.54 -17.63
C ARG A 179 15.48 9.01 -17.52
N GLU A 180 14.92 9.86 -18.37
CA GLU A 180 15.18 11.30 -18.34
C GLU A 180 14.64 11.94 -17.05
N ARG A 181 13.45 11.53 -16.59
CA ARG A 181 12.92 11.94 -15.28
C ARG A 181 13.82 11.49 -14.13
N ASP A 182 14.33 10.26 -14.17
CA ASP A 182 15.25 9.73 -13.16
C ASP A 182 16.57 10.50 -13.15
N ARG A 183 17.12 10.84 -14.32
CA ARG A 183 18.32 11.70 -14.44
C ARG A 183 18.10 13.08 -13.84
N ARG A 184 16.96 13.72 -14.14
CA ARG A 184 16.61 15.02 -13.56
C ARG A 184 16.41 14.94 -12.05
N ALA A 185 15.75 13.90 -11.57
CA ALA A 185 15.57 13.67 -10.13
C ALA A 185 16.91 13.46 -9.42
N ALA A 186 17.84 12.70 -10.03
CA ALA A 186 19.19 12.52 -9.50
C ALA A 186 20.00 13.83 -9.48
N ALA A 187 19.90 14.66 -10.52
CA ALA A 187 20.54 15.97 -10.58
C ALA A 187 20.03 16.91 -9.46
N VAL A 188 18.70 16.99 -9.29
CA VAL A 188 18.08 17.78 -8.22
C VAL A 188 18.48 17.26 -6.83
N ALA A 189 18.58 15.94 -6.65
CA ALA A 189 19.02 15.34 -5.40
C ALA A 189 20.47 15.74 -5.06
N LEU A 190 21.36 15.73 -6.04
CA LEU A 190 22.76 16.15 -5.88
C LEU A 190 22.86 17.64 -5.52
N GLU A 191 22.11 18.50 -6.22
CA GLU A 191 22.04 19.94 -5.92
C GLU A 191 21.52 20.19 -4.49
N MET A 192 20.46 19.48 -4.08
CA MET A 192 19.94 19.57 -2.71
C MET A 192 20.95 19.11 -1.66
N GLU A 193 21.77 18.11 -1.96
CA GLU A 193 22.84 17.67 -1.06
C GLU A 193 23.94 18.72 -0.93
N GLN A 194 24.34 19.36 -2.03
CA GLN A 194 25.29 20.47 -2.04
C GLN A 194 24.77 21.65 -1.21
N LEU A 195 23.54 22.10 -1.46
CA LEU A 195 22.92 23.19 -0.69
C LEU A 195 22.81 22.86 0.81
N ARG A 196 22.54 21.59 1.16
CA ARG A 196 22.53 21.15 2.55
C ARG A 196 23.92 21.18 3.16
N ALA A 197 24.96 20.82 2.41
CA ALA A 197 26.35 20.89 2.87
C ALA A 197 26.77 22.35 3.10
N GLU A 198 26.48 23.25 2.16
CA GLU A 198 26.71 24.68 2.30
C GLU A 198 25.98 25.26 3.52
N ASN A 199 24.70 24.91 3.71
CA ASN A 199 23.94 25.33 4.89
C ASN A 199 24.55 24.83 6.20
N ARG A 200 25.11 23.61 6.23
CA ARG A 200 25.83 23.11 7.42
C ARG A 200 27.10 23.92 7.67
N GLN A 201 27.85 24.23 6.62
CA GLN A 201 29.06 25.03 6.73
C GLN A 201 28.76 26.45 7.23
N LEU A 202 27.80 27.15 6.62
CA LEU A 202 27.40 28.50 7.03
C LEU A 202 26.94 28.54 8.49
N LYS A 203 26.20 27.52 8.95
CA LYS A 203 25.82 27.40 10.37
C LYS A 203 27.04 27.22 11.28
N ALA A 204 28.03 26.43 10.88
CA ALA A 204 29.26 26.27 11.64
C ALA A 204 30.07 27.57 11.71
N GLU A 205 30.15 28.32 10.60
CA GLU A 205 30.80 29.64 10.55
C GLU A 205 30.10 30.65 11.45
N LEU A 206 28.76 30.70 11.44
CA LEU A 206 28.00 31.56 12.37
C LEU A 206 28.29 31.22 13.84
N LEU A 207 28.27 29.93 14.19
CA LEU A 207 28.60 29.48 15.55
C LEU A 207 30.03 29.84 15.96
N GLN A 208 30.99 29.77 15.04
CA GLN A 208 32.36 30.24 15.30
C GLN A 208 32.39 31.74 15.55
N ARG A 209 31.72 32.53 14.71
CA ARG A 209 31.66 33.99 14.87
C ARG A 209 31.03 34.41 16.20
N ASP A 210 29.99 33.71 16.64
CA ASP A 210 29.35 33.95 17.94
C ASP A 210 30.32 33.66 19.10
N ARG A 211 31.03 32.52 19.06
CA ARG A 211 32.07 32.19 20.04
C ARG A 211 33.20 33.22 20.06
N ASP A 212 33.68 33.63 18.90
CA ASP A 212 34.74 34.65 18.78
C ASP A 212 34.28 36.01 19.31
N TRP A 213 33.00 36.34 19.13
CA TRP A 213 32.41 37.55 19.68
C TRP A 213 32.29 37.47 21.21
N GLU A 214 31.85 36.35 21.77
CA GLU A 214 31.79 36.14 23.22
C GLU A 214 33.17 36.22 23.87
N ILE A 215 34.20 35.63 23.24
CA ILE A 215 35.59 35.70 23.72
C ILE A 215 36.08 37.15 23.72
N ARG A 216 35.88 37.89 22.62
CA ARG A 216 36.26 39.30 22.53
C ARG A 216 35.53 40.14 23.58
N LEU A 217 34.24 39.93 23.75
CA LEU A 217 33.44 40.62 24.75
C LEU A 217 33.92 40.29 26.19
N ALA A 218 34.30 39.05 26.47
CA ALA A 218 34.82 38.65 27.77
C ALA A 218 36.17 39.31 28.09
N VAL A 219 37.06 39.43 27.08
CA VAL A 219 38.33 40.15 27.19
C VAL A 219 38.09 41.62 27.46
N GLU A 220 37.22 42.27 26.69
CA GLU A 220 36.93 43.70 26.86
C GLU A 220 36.29 43.98 28.23
N ARG A 221 35.33 43.14 28.65
CA ARG A 221 34.75 43.21 29.99
C ARG A 221 35.79 43.04 31.09
N ARG A 222 36.81 42.21 30.89
CA ARG A 222 37.91 42.05 31.86
C ARG A 222 38.75 43.32 31.92
N LYS A 223 39.13 43.87 30.76
CA LYS A 223 39.90 45.10 30.65
C LYS A 223 39.19 46.27 31.36
N ILE A 224 37.91 46.49 31.06
CA ILE A 224 37.11 47.53 31.71
C ILE A 224 37.06 47.33 33.24
N ARG A 225 36.90 46.08 33.72
CA ARG A 225 36.92 45.79 35.17
C ARG A 225 38.26 46.10 35.81
N GLU A 226 39.37 45.82 35.13
CA GLU A 226 40.72 46.11 35.62
C GLU A 226 40.97 47.62 35.66
N GLU A 227 40.56 48.36 34.63
CA GLU A 227 40.63 49.83 34.57
C GLU A 227 39.82 50.46 35.71
N VAL A 228 38.54 50.11 35.86
CA VAL A 228 37.68 50.61 36.95
C VAL A 228 38.27 50.29 38.33
N ARG A 229 38.84 49.08 38.50
CA ARG A 229 39.48 48.69 39.76
C ARG A 229 40.73 49.51 40.05
N ALA A 230 41.53 49.83 39.03
CA ALA A 230 42.72 50.66 39.17
C ALA A 230 42.35 52.10 39.53
N GLU A 231 41.33 52.68 38.88
CA GLU A 231 40.80 54.01 39.19
C GLU A 231 40.31 54.09 40.64
N LEU A 232 39.46 53.15 41.05
CA LEU A 232 38.92 53.11 42.42
C LEU A 232 40.04 52.95 43.46
N LYS A 233 41.06 52.13 43.15
CA LYS A 233 42.23 51.96 44.02
C LYS A 233 43.00 53.28 44.16
N ALA A 234 43.23 53.99 43.06
CA ALA A 234 43.91 55.29 43.08
C ALA A 234 43.13 56.35 43.87
N GLU A 235 41.79 56.36 43.75
CA GLU A 235 40.93 57.25 44.52
C GLU A 235 41.04 56.96 46.03
N TYR A 236 40.93 55.69 46.44
CA TYR A 236 41.07 55.31 47.84
C TYR A 236 42.47 55.60 48.39
N GLU A 237 43.53 55.36 47.62
CA GLU A 237 44.89 55.75 48.01
C GLU A 237 45.00 57.27 48.21
N GLY A 238 44.39 58.07 47.34
CA GLY A 238 44.30 59.51 47.50
C GLY A 238 43.59 59.94 48.79
N GLN A 239 42.43 59.33 49.08
CA GLN A 239 41.67 59.57 50.32
C GLN A 239 42.47 59.17 51.57
N ILE A 240 43.10 58.00 51.56
CA ILE A 240 43.94 57.51 52.67
C ILE A 240 45.12 58.46 52.90
N ASN A 241 45.80 58.90 51.84
CA ASN A 241 46.92 59.85 51.95
C ASN A 241 46.48 61.19 52.54
N SER A 242 45.33 61.71 52.09
CA SER A 242 44.75 62.94 52.64
C SER A 242 44.41 62.82 54.13
N LEU A 243 43.72 61.74 54.53
CA LEU A 243 43.40 61.47 55.93
C LEU A 243 44.66 61.27 56.78
N THR A 244 45.68 60.61 56.23
CA THR A 244 46.97 60.40 56.91
C THR A 244 47.68 61.73 57.16
N GLN A 245 47.66 62.63 56.17
CA GLN A 245 48.21 63.98 56.33
C GLN A 245 47.44 64.77 57.41
N GLN A 246 46.11 64.74 57.38
CA GLN A 246 45.28 65.40 58.39
C GLN A 246 45.56 64.87 59.81
N LEU A 247 45.73 63.54 59.96
CA LEU A 247 46.10 62.92 61.24
C LEU A 247 47.50 63.35 61.70
N ALA A 248 48.47 63.44 60.78
CA ALA A 248 49.82 63.90 61.10
C ALA A 248 49.82 65.36 61.57
N GLU A 249 49.08 66.24 60.89
CA GLU A 249 48.88 67.64 61.28
C GLU A 249 48.23 67.74 62.67
N MET A 250 47.16 66.97 62.92
CA MET A 250 46.51 66.91 64.24
C MET A 250 47.45 66.41 65.34
N THR A 251 48.28 65.41 65.04
CA THR A 251 49.27 64.86 65.98
C THR A 251 50.37 65.88 66.30
N ALA A 252 50.88 66.59 65.30
CA ALA A 252 51.86 67.66 65.48
C ALA A 252 51.28 68.80 66.33
N ASN A 253 50.03 69.19 66.09
CA ASN A 253 49.32 70.16 66.90
C ASN A 253 49.18 69.69 68.36
N TYR A 254 48.77 68.44 68.58
CA TYR A 254 48.66 67.85 69.91
C TYR A 254 50.01 67.82 70.66
N GLN A 255 51.09 67.40 69.99
CA GLN A 255 52.45 67.42 70.56
C GLN A 255 52.90 68.84 70.92
N SER A 256 52.59 69.83 70.09
CA SER A 256 52.88 71.25 70.38
C SER A 256 52.16 71.72 71.64
N VAL A 257 50.89 71.35 71.81
CA VAL A 257 50.11 71.68 73.02
C VAL A 257 50.69 70.97 74.25
N LEU A 258 51.01 69.68 74.17
CA LEU A 258 51.65 68.95 75.28
C LEU A 258 53.00 69.56 75.68
N ALA A 259 53.83 69.96 74.71
CA ALA A 259 55.10 70.63 74.97
C ALA A 259 54.90 71.95 75.71
N ARG A 260 53.86 72.73 75.37
CA ARG A 260 53.51 73.96 76.10
C ARG A 260 53.03 73.67 77.52
N LEU A 261 52.21 72.63 77.73
CA LEU A 261 51.72 72.25 79.06
C LEU A 261 52.86 71.78 79.98
N THR A 262 53.74 70.91 79.47
CA THR A 262 54.91 70.44 80.22
C THR A 262 55.88 71.57 80.57
N ALA A 263 56.09 72.54 79.67
CA ALA A 263 56.87 73.74 79.96
C ALA A 263 56.26 74.60 81.09
N LEU A 264 54.92 74.66 81.17
CA LEU A 264 54.22 75.37 82.24
C LEU A 264 54.29 74.62 83.59
N GLU A 265 54.26 73.29 83.57
CA GLU A 265 54.36 72.46 84.78
C GLU A 265 55.78 72.44 85.36
N GLY A 266 56.83 72.47 84.52
CA GLY A 266 58.23 72.56 84.96
C GLY A 266 58.69 73.94 85.43
N ALA A 267 57.87 74.98 85.26
CA ALA A 267 58.14 76.35 85.72
C ALA A 267 57.57 76.66 87.13
N LYS A 268 57.00 75.66 87.81
CA LYS A 268 56.56 75.71 89.21
C LYS A 268 57.59 75.03 90.11
#